data_AF-A0A3M1A184-F1
#
_entry.id   AF-A0A3M1A184-F1
#
_cell.length_a   1.000
_cell.length_b   1.000
_cell.length_c   1.000
_cell.angle_alpha   90.00
_cell.angle_beta   90.00
_cell.angle_gamma   90.00
#
_symmetry.space_group_name_H-M   'P 1'
#
loop_
_entity.id
_entity.type
_entity.pdbx_description
1 polymer ?
#
loop_
_entity_poly.entity_id
_entity_poly.type
_entity_poly.pdbx_seq_one_letter_code
_entity_poly.pdbx_strand_id
1 'polypeptide(L)'
;MTTHGIELAPLLPVWLLGLLATLALLLLVPALLARARGSLWRLAFLLTLVAAILNPQMVRETRRALDDIVLAVVDRSASMRLGDRGSEVEAALASLRRAAAADGLELRVVETPEADGRSEVLTPLAEAMGEVAPDRLSAAVVISDGRIDDPEAAARIVAAGRPVHALITGDRDLPDRRIEVLKAPEFALVDRPVTVQLVVREHNIVPTEPVTLTIRRLGAEPERRLVTPGTPVEITLRPERRGKLLVEASVEAAPGERVLVNNRALFTINAVRDRLRVLLVSGEPHPGERVWRDTLKSDPAVDLIHFTIL
;
A
#
# COMPACT_ATOMS: atom_id res chain seq x y z
N MET A 1 -31.55 -1.50 22.37
CA MET A 1 -32.46 -2.18 23.32
C MET A 1 -32.68 -1.27 24.51
N THR A 2 -33.93 -1.06 24.94
CA THR A 2 -34.25 -0.28 26.15
C THR A 2 -34.36 -1.23 27.33
N THR A 3 -33.32 -1.32 28.15
CA THR A 3 -33.38 -2.00 29.44
C THR A 3 -34.04 -1.07 30.46
N HIS A 4 -35.07 -1.57 31.13
CA HIS A 4 -35.70 -0.86 32.24
C HIS A 4 -35.07 -1.35 33.55
N GLY A 5 -34.36 -0.47 34.24
CA GLY A 5 -33.82 -0.71 35.57
C GLY A 5 -34.43 0.25 36.58
N ILE A 6 -34.73 -0.24 37.77
CA ILE A 6 -35.04 0.61 38.93
C ILE A 6 -33.74 0.68 39.72
N GLU A 7 -33.10 1.85 39.74
CA GLU A 7 -31.91 2.08 40.55
C GLU A 7 -32.32 2.83 41.84
N LEU A 8 -31.87 2.32 42.98
CA LEU A 8 -32.07 2.96 44.27
C LEU A 8 -30.87 3.85 44.53
N ALA A 9 -31.07 5.16 44.42
CA ALA A 9 -30.05 6.17 44.71
C ALA A 9 -30.39 6.85 46.06
N PRO A 10 -30.10 6.19 47.20
CA PRO A 10 -30.48 6.71 48.51
C PRO A 10 -29.78 8.05 48.76
N LEU A 11 -30.56 9.07 49.13
CA LEU A 11 -30.07 10.42 49.41
C LEU A 11 -29.16 10.47 50.65
N LEU A 12 -29.27 9.45 51.51
CA LEU A 12 -28.48 9.29 52.72
C LEU A 12 -27.64 8.01 52.64
N PRO A 13 -26.49 7.97 53.32
CA PRO A 13 -25.74 6.74 53.47
C PRO A 13 -26.63 5.61 54.01
N VAL A 14 -26.48 4.40 53.46
CA VAL A 14 -27.28 3.22 53.82
C VAL A 14 -27.27 2.91 55.33
N TRP A 15 -26.19 3.21 56.04
CA TRP A 15 -26.11 3.04 57.49
C TRP A 15 -27.03 3.99 58.26
N LEU A 16 -27.17 5.25 57.80
CA LEU A 16 -28.02 6.26 58.45
C LEU A 16 -29.50 5.96 58.19
N LEU A 17 -29.82 5.44 57.01
CA LEU A 17 -31.13 4.87 56.70
C LEU A 17 -31.50 3.72 57.64
N GLY A 18 -30.56 2.79 57.87
CA GLY A 18 -30.72 1.72 58.83
C GLY A 18 -31.01 2.23 60.25
N LEU A 19 -30.27 3.25 60.70
CA LEU A 19 -30.48 3.89 62.01
C LEU A 19 -31.88 4.51 62.13
N LEU A 20 -32.31 5.30 61.14
CA LEU A 20 -33.62 5.96 61.12
C LEU A 20 -34.77 4.94 61.07
N ALA A 21 -34.64 3.89 60.28
CA ALA A 21 -35.61 2.80 60.21
C ALA A 21 -35.73 2.07 61.56
N THR A 22 -34.60 1.84 62.24
CA THR A 22 -34.57 1.18 63.56
C THR A 22 -35.26 2.05 64.63
N LEU A 23 -34.96 3.35 64.65
CA LEU A 23 -35.58 4.29 65.59
C LEU A 23 -37.10 4.43 65.33
N ALA A 24 -37.51 4.49 64.07
CA ALA A 24 -38.92 4.51 63.68
C ALA A 24 -39.65 3.25 64.14
N LEU A 25 -39.04 2.06 63.99
CA LEU A 25 -39.64 0.80 64.42
C LEU A 25 -39.81 0.74 65.95
N LEU A 26 -38.81 1.21 66.72
CA LEU A 26 -38.84 1.30 68.18
C LEU A 26 -39.99 2.18 68.70
N LEU A 27 -40.33 3.25 67.98
CA LEU A 27 -41.43 4.15 68.34
C LEU A 27 -42.80 3.63 67.86
N LEU A 28 -42.84 2.95 66.72
CA LEU A 28 -44.08 2.54 66.06
C LEU A 28 -44.63 1.22 66.59
N VAL A 29 -43.77 0.23 66.87
CA VAL A 29 -44.19 -1.11 67.34
C VAL A 29 -44.97 -1.04 68.66
N PRO A 30 -44.53 -0.31 69.70
CA PRO A 30 -45.30 -0.16 70.94
C PRO A 30 -46.61 0.59 70.71
N ALA A 31 -46.62 1.61 69.83
CA ALA A 31 -47.82 2.40 69.52
C ALA A 31 -48.88 1.60 68.74
N LEU A 32 -48.45 0.68 67.88
CA LEU A 32 -49.32 -0.27 67.18
C LEU A 32 -49.85 -1.34 68.12
N LEU A 33 -49.01 -1.90 68.99
CA LEU A 33 -49.41 -2.88 70.02
C LEU A 33 -50.41 -2.28 71.02
N ALA A 34 -50.24 -1.00 71.38
CA ALA A 34 -51.15 -0.27 72.25
C ALA A 34 -52.45 0.20 71.54
N ARG A 35 -52.64 -0.12 70.24
CA ARG A 35 -53.78 0.31 69.41
C ARG A 35 -54.09 1.81 69.52
N ALA A 36 -53.05 2.63 69.62
CA ALA A 36 -53.21 4.08 69.73
C ALA A 36 -53.93 4.63 68.49
N ARG A 37 -54.92 5.52 68.70
CA ARG A 37 -55.65 6.17 67.61
C ARG A 37 -54.68 6.93 66.71
N GLY A 38 -54.73 6.70 65.40
CA GLY A 38 -53.86 7.35 64.41
C GLY A 38 -52.53 6.64 64.12
N SER A 39 -52.27 5.46 64.70
CA SER A 39 -51.07 4.65 64.40
C SER A 39 -50.94 4.28 62.92
N LEU A 40 -52.06 4.01 62.24
CA LEU A 40 -52.10 3.73 60.80
C LEU A 40 -51.63 4.93 59.96
N TRP A 41 -52.02 6.15 60.33
CA TRP A 41 -51.57 7.37 59.65
C TRP A 41 -50.09 7.64 59.88
N ARG A 42 -49.57 7.33 61.08
CA ARG A 42 -48.14 7.42 61.38
C ARG A 42 -47.33 6.41 60.58
N LEU A 43 -47.83 5.18 60.41
CA LEU A 43 -47.22 4.15 59.56
C LEU A 43 -47.19 4.61 58.10
N ALA A 44 -48.31 5.11 57.58
CA ALA A 44 -48.38 5.62 56.21
C ALA A 44 -47.40 6.78 55.97
N PHE A 45 -47.30 7.73 56.90
CA PHE A 45 -46.33 8.83 56.82
C PHE A 45 -44.88 8.32 56.78
N LEU A 46 -44.52 7.39 57.65
CA LEU A 46 -43.17 6.81 57.69
C LEU A 46 -42.84 6.04 56.41
N LEU A 47 -43.79 5.25 55.88
CA LEU A 47 -43.59 4.54 54.61
C LEU A 47 -43.36 5.52 53.46
N THR A 48 -44.14 6.60 53.39
CA THR A 48 -43.94 7.66 52.38
C THR A 48 -42.60 8.36 52.55
N LEU A 49 -42.18 8.65 53.78
CA LEU A 49 -40.88 9.27 54.06
C LEU A 49 -39.73 8.36 53.64
N VAL A 50 -39.80 7.06 53.98
CA VAL A 50 -38.80 6.06 53.60
C VAL A 50 -38.74 5.91 52.08
N ALA A 51 -39.90 5.83 51.40
CA ALA A 51 -39.95 5.80 49.94
C ALA A 51 -39.35 7.06 49.30
N ALA A 52 -39.56 8.23 49.90
CA ALA A 52 -38.96 9.49 49.44
C ALA A 52 -37.43 9.51 49.61
N ILE A 53 -36.90 8.97 50.72
CA ILE A 53 -35.44 8.92 50.97
C ILE A 53 -34.75 7.85 50.11
N LEU A 54 -35.42 6.72 49.87
CA LEU A 54 -34.98 5.68 48.93
C LEU A 54 -34.87 6.23 47.50
N ASN A 55 -35.60 7.31 47.19
CA ASN A 55 -35.54 8.06 45.94
C ASN A 55 -35.46 7.11 44.72
N PRO A 56 -36.49 6.26 44.51
CA PRO A 56 -36.47 5.32 43.40
C PRO A 56 -36.46 6.10 42.09
N GLN A 57 -35.36 6.03 41.37
CA GLN A 57 -35.21 6.74 40.10
C GLN A 57 -35.36 5.74 38.95
N MET A 58 -36.21 6.09 38.00
CA MET A 58 -36.37 5.30 36.79
C MET A 58 -35.27 5.73 35.80
N VAL A 59 -34.16 5.00 35.81
CA VAL A 59 -33.02 5.29 34.93
C VAL A 59 -33.32 4.73 33.54
N ARG A 60 -33.34 5.62 32.55
CA ARG A 60 -33.50 5.26 31.13
C ARG A 60 -32.13 5.25 30.48
N GLU A 61 -31.48 4.09 30.50
CA GLU A 61 -30.21 3.92 29.80
C GLU A 61 -30.48 3.75 28.30
N THR A 62 -30.17 4.79 27.52
CA THR A 62 -30.34 4.75 26.07
C THR A 62 -29.02 4.30 25.43
N ARG A 63 -28.84 2.99 25.29
CA ARG A 63 -27.71 2.44 24.52
C ARG A 63 -28.04 2.48 23.03
N ARG A 64 -27.38 3.36 22.29
CA ARG A 64 -27.31 3.27 20.82
C ARG A 64 -26.15 2.32 20.49
N ALA A 65 -26.46 1.18 19.89
CA ALA A 65 -25.45 0.41 19.18
C ALA A 65 -24.99 1.31 18.02
N LEU A 66 -23.69 1.59 17.96
CA LEU A 66 -23.10 2.20 16.78
C LEU A 66 -23.05 1.12 15.70
N ASP A 67 -23.23 1.51 14.45
CA ASP A 67 -23.11 0.57 13.33
C ASP A 67 -21.67 0.05 13.27
N ASP A 68 -21.54 -1.25 13.03
CA ASP A 68 -20.24 -1.88 12.84
C ASP A 68 -19.63 -1.40 11.51
N ILE A 69 -18.31 -1.24 11.48
CA ILE A 69 -17.56 -0.72 10.35
C ILE A 69 -16.89 -1.87 9.59
N VAL A 70 -17.07 -1.86 8.27
CA VAL A 70 -16.25 -2.61 7.33
C VAL A 70 -15.30 -1.65 6.63
N LEU A 71 -14.01 -1.95 6.65
CA LEU A 71 -13.02 -1.18 5.92
C LEU A 71 -12.85 -1.74 4.51
N ALA A 72 -12.85 -0.89 3.49
CA ALA A 72 -12.48 -1.26 2.14
C ALA A 72 -11.28 -0.44 1.70
N VAL A 73 -10.18 -1.10 1.37
CA VAL A 73 -8.98 -0.46 0.83
C VAL A 73 -8.93 -0.67 -0.67
N VAL A 74 -8.81 0.41 -1.41
CA VAL A 74 -8.77 0.42 -2.88
C VAL A 74 -7.37 0.77 -3.32
N ASP A 75 -6.73 -0.17 -4.00
CA ASP A 75 -5.47 0.05 -4.68
C ASP A 75 -5.69 0.98 -5.89
N ARG A 76 -5.01 2.13 -5.88
CA ARG A 76 -5.00 3.14 -6.96
C ARG A 76 -3.63 3.23 -7.64
N SER A 77 -2.78 2.21 -7.49
CA SER A 77 -1.48 2.14 -8.17
C SER A 77 -1.61 2.12 -9.70
N ALA A 78 -0.52 2.40 -10.41
CA ALA A 78 -0.51 2.45 -11.87
C ALA A 78 -0.97 1.14 -12.54
N SER A 79 -0.76 -0.02 -11.91
CA SER A 79 -1.20 -1.32 -12.44
C SER A 79 -2.73 -1.50 -12.40
N MET A 80 -3.43 -0.76 -11.54
CA MET A 80 -4.89 -0.79 -11.44
C MET A 80 -5.59 -0.01 -12.55
N ARG A 81 -4.84 0.78 -13.33
CA ARG A 81 -5.33 1.53 -14.50
C ARG A 81 -5.25 0.74 -15.81
N LEU A 82 -4.74 -0.49 -15.76
CA LEU A 82 -4.53 -1.33 -16.94
C LEU A 82 -5.79 -2.13 -17.27
N GLY A 83 -6.21 -2.10 -18.54
CA GLY A 83 -7.38 -2.84 -19.01
C GLY A 83 -8.69 -2.38 -18.35
N ASP A 84 -9.51 -3.34 -17.93
CA ASP A 84 -10.83 -3.09 -17.31
C ASP A 84 -10.78 -3.04 -15.78
N ARG A 85 -9.61 -3.15 -15.16
CA ARG A 85 -9.47 -3.21 -13.69
C ARG A 85 -10.14 -2.05 -12.98
N GLY A 86 -10.09 -0.84 -13.55
CA GLY A 86 -10.78 0.32 -12.99
C GLY A 86 -12.30 0.16 -12.92
N SER A 87 -12.94 -0.41 -13.94
CA SER A 87 -14.39 -0.63 -13.93
C SER A 87 -14.78 -1.80 -13.01
N GLU A 88 -13.93 -2.83 -12.91
CA GLU A 88 -14.07 -3.93 -11.95
C GLU A 88 -14.05 -3.43 -10.50
N VAL A 89 -13.11 -2.54 -10.15
CA VAL A 89 -13.01 -1.91 -8.83
C VAL A 89 -14.29 -1.16 -8.48
N GLU A 90 -14.78 -0.32 -9.40
CA GLU A 90 -16.00 0.46 -9.14
C GLU A 90 -17.24 -0.43 -9.00
N ALA A 91 -17.34 -1.51 -9.79
CA ALA A 91 -18.41 -2.49 -9.68
C ALA A 91 -18.35 -3.28 -8.35
N ALA A 92 -17.14 -3.63 -7.90
CA ALA A 92 -16.90 -4.29 -6.62
C ALA A 92 -17.29 -3.36 -5.45
N LEU A 93 -16.85 -2.09 -5.47
CA LEU A 93 -17.22 -1.09 -4.47
C LEU A 93 -18.73 -0.85 -4.41
N ALA A 94 -19.40 -0.74 -5.56
CA ALA A 94 -20.84 -0.57 -5.61
C ALA A 94 -21.59 -1.78 -5.02
N SER A 95 -21.05 -2.99 -5.20
CA SER A 95 -21.63 -4.21 -4.63
C SER A 95 -21.39 -4.31 -3.13
N LEU A 96 -20.19 -3.95 -2.65
CA LEU A 96 -19.87 -3.87 -1.23
C LEU A 96 -20.72 -2.83 -0.50
N ARG A 97 -20.91 -1.64 -1.09
CA ARG A 97 -21.79 -0.60 -0.51
C ARG A 97 -23.22 -1.09 -0.33
N ARG A 98 -23.77 -1.81 -1.31
CA ARG A 98 -25.11 -2.39 -1.22
C ARG A 98 -25.21 -3.49 -0.16
N ALA A 99 -24.21 -4.36 -0.07
CA ALA A 99 -24.16 -5.42 0.94
C ALA A 99 -24.05 -4.83 2.36
N ALA A 100 -23.13 -3.89 2.57
CA ALA A 100 -22.98 -3.21 3.86
C ALA A 100 -24.26 -2.50 4.30
N ALA A 101 -24.92 -1.78 3.38
CA ALA A 101 -26.19 -1.11 3.67
C ALA A 101 -27.34 -2.09 4.00
N ALA A 102 -27.37 -3.27 3.37
CA ALA A 102 -28.38 -4.29 3.66
C ALA A 102 -28.21 -4.91 5.06
N ASP A 103 -26.97 -5.04 5.51
CA ASP A 103 -26.62 -5.61 6.82
C ASP A 103 -26.54 -4.54 7.95
N GLY A 104 -26.80 -3.27 7.64
CA GLY A 104 -26.68 -2.17 8.61
C GLY A 104 -25.24 -1.85 9.02
N LEU A 105 -24.27 -2.12 8.14
CA LEU A 105 -22.85 -1.86 8.35
C LEU A 105 -22.43 -0.53 7.70
N GLU A 106 -21.51 0.17 8.34
CA GLU A 106 -20.87 1.37 7.79
C GLU A 106 -19.66 0.96 6.94
N LEU A 107 -19.70 1.19 5.63
CA LEU A 107 -18.55 0.95 4.76
C LEU A 107 -17.64 2.19 4.73
N ARG A 108 -16.44 2.08 5.29
CA ARG A 108 -15.40 3.11 5.21
C ARG A 108 -14.39 2.75 4.13
N VAL A 109 -14.35 3.55 3.07
CA VAL A 109 -13.42 3.37 1.94
C VAL A 109 -12.15 4.19 2.17
N VAL A 110 -11.00 3.55 2.00
CA VAL A 110 -9.68 4.17 2.05
C VAL A 110 -8.99 3.88 0.73
N GLU A 111 -8.51 4.93 0.07
CA GLU A 111 -7.78 4.78 -1.19
C GLU A 111 -6.29 4.89 -0.92
N THR A 112 -5.49 4.06 -1.56
CA THR A 112 -4.03 4.20 -1.49
C THR A 112 -3.61 5.47 -2.21
N PRO A 113 -2.61 6.21 -1.72
CA PRO A 113 -2.05 7.33 -2.46
C PRO A 113 -1.52 6.86 -3.82
N GLU A 114 -1.66 7.70 -4.85
CA GLU A 114 -1.01 7.47 -6.15
C GLU A 114 0.50 7.58 -5.97
N ALA A 115 1.15 6.45 -5.71
CA ALA A 115 2.61 6.33 -5.71
C ALA A 115 3.08 5.85 -7.08
N ASP A 116 4.17 6.43 -7.58
CA ASP A 116 4.78 6.08 -8.87
C ASP A 116 5.25 4.60 -8.87
N GLY A 117 4.40 3.71 -9.38
CA GLY A 117 4.73 2.32 -9.68
C GLY A 117 4.83 1.36 -8.49
N ARG A 118 4.44 1.77 -7.28
CA ARG A 118 4.40 0.90 -6.08
C ARG A 118 2.95 0.65 -5.65
N SER A 119 2.63 -0.56 -5.24
CA SER A 119 1.34 -0.92 -4.63
C SER A 119 1.49 -1.03 -3.11
N GLU A 120 1.23 0.08 -2.41
CA GLU A 120 1.32 0.19 -0.94
C GLU A 120 -0.08 0.16 -0.33
N VAL A 121 -0.59 -1.06 -0.14
CA VAL A 121 -1.98 -1.30 0.24
C VAL A 121 -2.12 -1.66 1.72
N LEU A 122 -1.10 -2.30 2.29
CA LEU A 122 -1.16 -2.78 3.67
C LEU A 122 -0.95 -1.67 4.69
N THR A 123 -0.17 -0.66 4.37
CA THR A 123 0.14 0.47 5.25
C THR A 123 -1.11 1.33 5.47
N PRO A 124 -1.83 1.79 4.42
CA PRO A 124 -3.10 2.51 4.60
C PRO A 124 -4.16 1.64 5.29
N LEU A 125 -4.19 0.34 5.01
CA LEU A 125 -5.09 -0.59 5.71
C LEU A 125 -4.79 -0.64 7.21
N ALA A 126 -3.52 -0.83 7.59
CA ALA A 126 -3.10 -0.92 8.97
C ALA A 126 -3.34 0.39 9.74
N GLU A 127 -3.25 1.54 9.08
CA GLU A 127 -3.59 2.85 9.64
C GLU A 127 -5.10 2.97 9.84
N ALA A 128 -5.89 2.65 8.82
CA ALA A 128 -7.35 2.69 8.88
C ALA A 128 -7.92 1.76 9.96
N MET A 129 -7.34 0.56 10.14
CA MET A 129 -7.71 -0.36 11.21
C MET A 129 -7.37 0.18 12.60
N GLY A 130 -6.31 0.99 12.73
CA GLY A 130 -5.92 1.62 13.99
C GLY A 130 -6.78 2.83 14.38
N GLU A 131 -7.40 3.49 13.40
CA GLU A 131 -8.32 4.61 13.64
C GLU A 131 -9.73 4.17 14.07
N VAL A 132 -10.12 2.94 13.73
CA VAL A 132 -11.44 2.39 14.07
C VAL A 132 -11.37 1.72 15.44
N ALA A 133 -12.38 1.98 16.29
CA ALA A 133 -12.49 1.34 17.58
C ALA A 133 -12.56 -0.21 17.42
N PRO A 134 -11.76 -1.00 18.18
CA PRO A 134 -11.67 -2.44 17.95
C PRO A 134 -12.99 -3.18 18.08
N ASP A 135 -13.93 -2.69 18.88
CA ASP A 135 -15.27 -3.24 19.08
C ASP A 135 -16.21 -3.01 17.89
N ARG A 136 -15.98 -1.95 17.10
CA ARG A 136 -16.76 -1.63 15.89
C ARG A 136 -16.18 -2.24 14.60
N LEU A 137 -14.91 -2.62 14.58
CA LEU A 137 -14.29 -3.14 13.36
C LEU A 137 -14.73 -4.59 13.10
N SER A 138 -15.54 -4.83 12.07
CA SER A 138 -16.01 -6.18 11.73
C SER A 138 -15.02 -6.93 10.84
N ALA A 139 -14.65 -6.33 9.70
CA ALA A 139 -13.78 -6.93 8.71
C ALA A 139 -13.10 -5.85 7.86
N ALA A 140 -12.06 -6.24 7.13
CA ALA A 140 -11.45 -5.43 6.08
C ALA A 140 -11.51 -6.15 4.73
N VAL A 141 -11.65 -5.40 3.64
CA VAL A 141 -11.63 -5.87 2.26
C VAL A 141 -10.58 -5.09 1.50
N VAL A 142 -9.68 -5.80 0.82
CA VAL A 142 -8.66 -5.22 -0.05
C VAL A 142 -9.08 -5.45 -1.49
N ILE A 143 -9.11 -4.40 -2.30
CA ILE A 143 -9.39 -4.48 -3.75
C ILE A 143 -8.11 -4.08 -4.49
N SER A 144 -7.44 -5.05 -5.11
CA SER A 144 -6.13 -4.87 -5.76
C SER A 144 -5.94 -5.93 -6.85
N ASP A 145 -4.90 -5.82 -7.67
CA ASP A 145 -4.48 -6.87 -8.62
C ASP A 145 -3.63 -7.96 -7.94
N GLY A 146 -3.43 -7.87 -6.62
CA GLY A 146 -2.72 -8.85 -5.80
C GLY A 146 -1.23 -8.57 -5.64
N ARG A 147 -0.73 -7.43 -6.17
CA ARG A 147 0.62 -6.97 -5.90
C ARG A 147 0.69 -6.29 -4.53
N ILE A 148 1.78 -6.54 -3.79
CA ILE A 148 2.04 -5.91 -2.48
C ILE A 148 3.51 -5.53 -2.45
N ASP A 149 3.78 -4.22 -2.31
CA ASP A 149 5.14 -3.67 -2.21
C ASP A 149 5.47 -3.14 -0.79
N ASP A 150 4.56 -3.33 0.18
CA ASP A 150 4.70 -2.93 1.59
C ASP A 150 4.42 -4.07 2.63
N PRO A 151 5.11 -5.23 2.51
CA PRO A 151 4.84 -6.40 3.35
C PRO A 151 5.11 -6.18 4.85
N GLU A 152 5.89 -5.17 5.23
CA GLU A 152 6.23 -4.88 6.63
C GLU A 152 4.99 -4.52 7.47
N ALA A 153 3.95 -3.95 6.84
CA ALA A 153 2.70 -3.58 7.51
C ALA A 153 1.81 -4.79 7.85
N ALA A 154 2.09 -5.98 7.31
CA ALA A 154 1.29 -7.19 7.53
C ALA A 154 1.17 -7.58 9.02
N ALA A 155 2.23 -7.40 9.81
CA ALA A 155 2.22 -7.73 11.23
C ALA A 155 1.20 -6.90 12.02
N ARG A 156 1.03 -5.61 11.67
CA ARG A 156 0.05 -4.72 12.29
C ARG A 156 -1.39 -5.15 12.00
N ILE A 157 -1.65 -5.58 10.76
CA ILE A 157 -2.95 -6.08 10.32
C ILE A 157 -3.32 -7.36 11.09
N VAL A 158 -2.38 -8.30 11.21
CA VAL A 158 -2.59 -9.53 11.99
C VAL A 158 -2.84 -9.22 13.46
N ALA A 159 -2.10 -8.28 14.04
CA ALA A 159 -2.28 -7.86 15.42
C ALA A 159 -3.67 -7.25 15.72
N ALA A 160 -4.33 -6.68 14.71
CA ALA A 160 -5.70 -6.15 14.85
C ALA A 160 -6.77 -7.24 15.02
N GLY A 161 -6.45 -8.51 14.73
CA GLY A 161 -7.31 -9.66 15.08
C GLY A 161 -8.65 -9.73 14.36
N ARG A 162 -8.78 -9.08 13.19
CA ARG A 162 -10.02 -9.06 12.38
C ARG A 162 -9.78 -9.71 11.01
N PRO A 163 -10.82 -10.34 10.42
CA PRO A 163 -10.69 -10.99 9.11
C PRO A 163 -10.40 -9.95 8.03
N VAL A 164 -9.48 -10.29 7.13
CA VAL A 164 -9.12 -9.50 5.96
C VAL A 164 -9.41 -10.34 4.72
N HIS A 165 -10.26 -9.82 3.84
CA HIS A 165 -10.63 -10.42 2.58
C HIS A 165 -9.94 -9.69 1.44
N ALA A 166 -9.67 -10.38 0.33
CA ALA A 166 -9.12 -9.77 -0.87
C ALA A 166 -10.04 -10.04 -2.07
N LEU A 167 -10.34 -8.98 -2.82
CA LEU A 167 -10.96 -9.02 -4.14
C LEU A 167 -9.87 -8.71 -5.16
N ILE A 168 -9.45 -9.75 -5.87
CA ILE A 168 -8.38 -9.64 -6.86
C ILE A 168 -8.98 -9.26 -8.21
N THR A 169 -8.50 -8.16 -8.80
CA THR A 169 -8.93 -7.67 -10.11
C THR A 169 -7.99 -8.13 -11.22
N GLY A 170 -8.50 -8.08 -12.45
CA GLY A 170 -7.81 -8.56 -13.64
C GLY A 170 -7.95 -10.07 -13.84
N ASP A 171 -7.60 -10.47 -15.05
CA ASP A 171 -7.76 -11.82 -15.54
C ASP A 171 -6.37 -12.48 -15.69
N ARG A 172 -6.18 -13.59 -14.98
CA ARG A 172 -4.92 -14.35 -14.93
C ARG A 172 -4.66 -15.14 -16.20
N ASP A 173 -5.68 -15.34 -17.03
CA ASP A 173 -5.61 -16.13 -18.27
C ASP A 173 -5.40 -15.22 -19.49
N LEU A 174 -5.28 -13.89 -19.29
CA LEU A 174 -4.99 -12.97 -20.39
C LEU A 174 -3.60 -13.24 -20.98
N PRO A 175 -3.49 -13.21 -22.32
CA PRO A 175 -2.19 -13.29 -22.99
C PRO A 175 -1.39 -12.02 -22.68
N ASP A 176 -0.14 -12.20 -22.26
CA ASP A 176 0.81 -11.13 -21.93
C ASP A 176 2.15 -11.40 -22.62
N ARG A 177 2.63 -10.43 -23.38
CA ARG A 177 3.94 -10.46 -24.04
C ARG A 177 4.77 -9.28 -23.56
N ARG A 178 5.86 -9.58 -22.85
CA ARG A 178 6.70 -8.56 -22.25
C ARG A 178 8.16 -8.65 -22.67
N ILE A 179 8.82 -7.49 -22.70
CA ILE A 179 10.26 -7.41 -22.91
C ILE A 179 10.96 -7.28 -21.57
N GLU A 180 11.87 -8.20 -21.28
CA GLU A 180 12.71 -8.17 -20.10
C GLU A 180 14.16 -7.90 -20.49
N VAL A 181 14.76 -6.88 -19.86
CA VAL A 181 16.17 -6.52 -20.04
C VAL A 181 17.00 -7.36 -19.08
N LEU A 182 17.69 -8.38 -19.60
CA LEU A 182 18.54 -9.26 -18.79
C LEU A 182 19.88 -8.58 -18.44
N LYS A 183 20.46 -7.88 -19.42
CA LYS A 183 21.75 -7.20 -19.24
C LYS A 183 21.82 -5.98 -20.13
N ALA A 184 21.87 -4.80 -19.53
CA ALA A 184 22.16 -3.54 -20.23
C ALA A 184 23.26 -2.79 -19.47
N PRO A 185 24.48 -2.71 -20.02
CA PRO A 185 25.56 -1.95 -19.38
C PRO A 185 25.19 -0.46 -19.24
N GLU A 186 25.38 0.12 -18.05
CA GLU A 186 25.11 1.54 -17.81
C GLU A 186 26.08 2.46 -18.58
N PHE A 187 27.28 1.97 -18.86
CA PHE A 187 28.34 2.71 -19.54
C PHE A 187 28.84 1.96 -20.78
N ALA A 188 29.14 2.72 -21.83
CA ALA A 188 29.77 2.20 -23.04
C ALA A 188 30.82 3.19 -23.55
N LEU A 189 31.84 2.68 -24.22
CA LEU A 189 32.83 3.52 -24.89
C LEU A 189 32.26 4.00 -26.23
N VAL A 190 32.47 5.27 -26.55
CA VAL A 190 32.16 5.82 -27.88
C VAL A 190 32.88 5.00 -28.96
N ASP A 191 32.19 4.70 -30.06
CA ASP A 191 32.66 3.91 -31.19
C ASP A 191 33.05 2.45 -30.89
N ARG A 192 32.76 1.95 -29.69
CA ARG A 192 32.93 0.53 -29.35
C ARG A 192 31.58 -0.18 -29.30
N PRO A 193 31.50 -1.44 -29.77
CA PRO A 193 30.30 -2.24 -29.63
C PRO A 193 30.06 -2.57 -28.15
N VAL A 194 28.82 -2.44 -27.69
CA VAL A 194 28.33 -2.89 -26.40
C VAL A 194 27.16 -3.85 -26.61
N THR A 195 27.18 -4.98 -25.92
CA THR A 195 26.12 -6.00 -26.04
C THR A 195 25.08 -5.80 -24.96
N VAL A 196 23.81 -5.74 -25.38
CA VAL A 196 22.63 -5.75 -24.52
C VAL A 196 21.92 -7.08 -24.71
N GLN A 197 21.51 -7.72 -23.62
CA GLN A 197 20.72 -8.95 -23.65
C GLN A 197 19.28 -8.66 -23.23
N LEU A 198 18.35 -9.07 -24.08
CA LEU A 198 16.91 -8.93 -23.87
C LEU A 198 16.25 -10.29 -24.07
N VAL A 199 15.13 -10.54 -23.41
CA VAL A 199 14.29 -11.71 -23.65
C VAL A 199 12.84 -11.27 -23.79
N VAL A 200 12.17 -11.76 -24.82
CA VAL A 200 10.71 -11.62 -24.93
C VAL A 200 10.11 -12.77 -24.14
N ARG A 201 9.33 -12.47 -23.10
CA ARG A 201 8.58 -13.48 -22.35
C ARG A 201 7.12 -13.43 -22.74
N GLU A 202 6.53 -14.60 -22.80
CA GLU A 202 5.12 -14.78 -23.09
C GLU A 202 4.46 -15.55 -21.95
N HIS A 203 3.26 -15.13 -21.56
CA HIS A 203 2.43 -15.79 -20.59
C HIS A 203 1.03 -16.00 -21.19
N ASN A 204 0.44 -17.17 -20.96
CA ASN A 204 -0.86 -17.59 -21.54
C ASN A 204 -0.95 -17.46 -23.07
N ILE A 205 0.19 -17.59 -23.75
CA ILE A 205 0.30 -17.63 -25.20
C ILE A 205 0.91 -18.97 -25.56
N VAL A 206 0.35 -19.65 -26.56
CA VAL A 206 1.00 -20.84 -27.15
C VAL A 206 2.15 -20.32 -28.02
N PRO A 207 3.43 -20.58 -27.66
CA PRO A 207 4.56 -20.04 -28.40
C PRO A 207 4.63 -20.78 -29.72
N THR A 208 4.26 -20.13 -30.82
CA THR A 208 4.13 -20.82 -32.11
C THR A 208 4.93 -20.17 -33.24
N GLU A 209 5.28 -18.89 -33.15
CA GLU A 209 5.94 -18.16 -34.25
C GLU A 209 6.99 -17.16 -33.74
N PRO A 210 8.10 -16.93 -34.50
CA PRO A 210 9.01 -15.83 -34.25
C PRO A 210 8.28 -14.49 -34.31
N VAL A 211 8.56 -13.61 -33.35
CA VAL A 211 7.93 -12.29 -33.23
C VAL A 211 8.88 -11.19 -33.67
N THR A 212 8.33 -10.10 -34.18
CA THR A 212 9.13 -8.95 -34.63
C THR A 212 9.51 -8.05 -33.45
N LEU A 213 10.79 -8.09 -33.06
CA LEU A 213 11.40 -7.13 -32.14
C LEU A 213 11.89 -5.91 -32.93
N THR A 214 11.37 -4.74 -32.60
CA THR A 214 11.78 -3.45 -33.18
C THR A 214 12.58 -2.65 -32.15
N ILE A 215 13.81 -2.30 -32.52
CA ILE A 215 14.74 -1.53 -31.70
C ILE A 215 14.84 -0.13 -32.30
N ARG A 216 14.42 0.88 -31.54
CA ARG A 216 14.52 2.28 -31.92
C ARG A 216 15.57 2.97 -31.08
N ARG A 217 16.38 3.80 -31.76
CA ARG A 217 17.38 4.67 -31.14
C ARG A 217 17.04 6.09 -31.56
N LEU A 218 17.21 7.05 -30.66
CA LEU A 218 16.93 8.45 -30.97
C LEU A 218 17.85 8.93 -32.12
N GLY A 219 17.27 9.22 -33.28
CA GLY A 219 17.99 9.73 -34.45
C GLY A 219 18.57 8.67 -35.42
N ALA A 220 18.23 7.39 -35.26
CA ALA A 220 18.61 6.33 -36.22
C ALA A 220 17.39 5.53 -36.69
N GLU A 221 17.52 4.87 -37.84
CA GLU A 221 16.46 4.02 -38.38
C GLU A 221 16.14 2.83 -37.44
N PRO A 222 14.85 2.44 -37.32
CA PRO A 222 14.45 1.29 -36.53
C PRO A 222 15.05 -0.01 -37.08
N GLU A 223 15.72 -0.77 -36.21
CA GLU A 223 16.18 -2.10 -36.55
C GLU A 223 15.10 -3.12 -36.19
N ARG A 224 14.75 -4.01 -37.13
CA ARG A 224 13.78 -5.08 -36.91
C ARG A 224 14.47 -6.43 -36.95
N ARG A 225 14.16 -7.27 -35.97
CA ARG A 225 14.68 -8.65 -35.89
C ARG A 225 13.54 -9.60 -35.55
N LEU A 226 13.54 -10.77 -36.20
CA LEU A 226 12.68 -11.88 -35.80
C LEU A 226 13.35 -12.58 -34.62
N VAL A 227 12.61 -12.72 -33.52
CA VAL A 227 13.11 -13.34 -32.28
C VAL A 227 12.16 -14.42 -31.82
N THR A 228 12.71 -15.50 -31.27
CA THR A 228 11.91 -16.56 -30.67
C THR A 228 11.63 -16.22 -29.20
N PRO A 229 10.36 -16.11 -28.77
CA PRO A 229 10.03 -15.91 -27.36
C PRO A 229 10.69 -16.94 -26.44
N GLY A 230 11.05 -16.51 -25.23
CA GLY A 230 11.76 -17.32 -24.23
C GLY A 230 13.27 -17.46 -24.45
N THR A 231 13.78 -17.12 -25.64
CA THR A 231 15.22 -17.18 -25.94
C THR A 231 15.87 -15.80 -25.77
N PRO A 232 16.97 -15.68 -24.98
CA PRO A 232 17.73 -14.44 -24.91
C PRO A 232 18.28 -14.02 -26.28
N VAL A 233 18.13 -12.74 -26.61
CA VAL A 233 18.63 -12.14 -27.84
C VAL A 233 19.66 -11.08 -27.51
N GLU A 234 20.80 -11.16 -28.19
CA GLU A 234 21.89 -10.19 -28.05
C GLU A 234 21.78 -9.09 -29.10
N ILE A 235 21.83 -7.85 -28.64
CA ILE A 235 21.78 -6.65 -29.46
C ILE A 235 23.07 -5.88 -29.27
N THR A 236 23.83 -5.77 -30.35
CA THR A 236 25.06 -4.99 -30.37
C THR A 236 24.74 -3.55 -30.71
N LEU A 237 24.98 -2.66 -29.76
CA LEU A 237 24.82 -1.22 -29.92
C LEU A 237 26.20 -0.58 -30.06
N ARG A 238 26.32 0.46 -30.88
CA ARG A 238 27.55 1.25 -31.03
C ARG A 238 27.22 2.72 -30.80
N PRO A 239 27.53 3.28 -29.62
CA PRO A 239 27.28 4.70 -29.37
C PRO A 239 28.23 5.57 -30.20
N GLU A 240 27.67 6.46 -31.03
CA GLU A 240 28.45 7.34 -31.93
C GLU A 240 28.86 8.67 -31.27
N ARG A 241 28.15 9.08 -30.23
CA ARG A 241 28.35 10.36 -29.55
C ARG A 241 28.39 10.17 -28.05
N ARG A 242 29.09 11.06 -27.36
CA ARG A 242 29.11 11.13 -25.90
C ARG A 242 27.73 11.51 -25.37
N GLY A 243 27.32 10.90 -24.25
CA GLY A 243 26.10 11.23 -23.53
C GLY A 243 25.13 10.05 -23.43
N LYS A 244 23.89 10.34 -23.03
CA LYS A 244 22.85 9.33 -22.84
C LYS A 244 22.30 8.86 -24.19
N LEU A 245 22.52 7.60 -24.53
CA LEU A 245 21.87 6.90 -25.64
C LEU A 245 20.59 6.24 -25.10
N LEU A 246 19.43 6.80 -25.44
CA LEU A 246 18.13 6.21 -25.13
C LEU A 246 17.76 5.18 -26.21
N VAL A 247 17.42 3.97 -25.77
CA VAL A 247 17.01 2.86 -26.64
C VAL A 247 15.63 2.36 -26.22
N GLU A 248 14.74 2.24 -27.18
CA GLU A 248 13.42 1.65 -27.03
C GLU A 248 13.40 0.31 -27.76
N ALA A 249 13.19 -0.78 -27.02
CA ALA A 249 12.85 -2.07 -27.57
C ALA A 249 11.33 -2.22 -27.52
N SER A 250 10.71 -2.64 -28.62
CA SER A 250 9.26 -2.85 -28.72
C SER A 250 8.96 -4.14 -29.48
N VAL A 251 7.95 -4.90 -29.05
CA VAL A 251 7.48 -6.12 -29.70
C VAL A 251 6.03 -5.96 -30.10
N GLU A 252 5.61 -6.67 -31.16
CA GLU A 252 4.22 -6.65 -31.60
C GLU A 252 3.28 -7.24 -30.54
N ALA A 253 2.04 -6.74 -30.50
CA ALA A 253 1.02 -7.24 -29.60
C ALA A 253 0.70 -8.70 -29.92
N ALA A 254 0.51 -9.51 -28.88
CA ALA A 254 -0.02 -10.86 -29.05
C ALA A 254 -1.53 -10.80 -29.37
N PRO A 255 -2.07 -11.79 -30.11
CA PRO A 255 -3.51 -11.87 -30.34
C PRO A 255 -4.29 -11.89 -29.02
N GLY A 256 -5.22 -10.95 -28.85
CA GLY A 256 -6.05 -10.83 -27.63
C GLY A 256 -5.37 -10.14 -26.44
N GLU A 257 -4.13 -9.65 -26.60
CA GLU A 257 -3.42 -8.91 -25.55
C GLU A 257 -4.03 -7.52 -25.34
N ARG A 258 -4.36 -7.20 -24.08
CA ARG A 258 -5.00 -5.93 -23.70
C ARG A 258 -4.04 -4.93 -23.07
N VAL A 259 -2.94 -5.41 -22.48
CA VAL A 259 -1.99 -4.60 -21.72
C VAL A 259 -0.70 -4.45 -22.53
N LEU A 260 -0.63 -3.39 -23.35
CA LEU A 260 0.47 -3.19 -24.30
C LEU A 260 1.71 -2.51 -23.71
N VAL A 261 1.64 -2.07 -22.46
CA VAL A 261 2.72 -1.34 -21.79
C VAL A 261 3.94 -2.25 -21.58
N ASN A 262 3.70 -3.54 -21.34
CA ASN A 262 4.74 -4.53 -21.09
C ASN A 262 5.55 -4.88 -22.35
N ASN A 263 4.99 -4.64 -23.53
CA ASN A 263 5.60 -4.92 -24.83
C ASN A 263 6.73 -3.95 -25.19
N ARG A 264 7.04 -2.99 -24.30
CA ARG A 264 8.07 -1.97 -24.52
C ARG A 264 9.05 -1.94 -23.35
N ALA A 265 10.33 -1.86 -23.66
CA ALA A 265 11.38 -1.64 -22.69
C ALA A 265 12.22 -0.43 -23.11
N LEU A 266 12.32 0.55 -22.20
CA LEU A 266 13.17 1.73 -22.35
C LEU A 266 14.39 1.57 -21.45
N PHE A 267 15.58 1.71 -22.03
CA PHE A 267 16.82 1.71 -21.27
C PHE A 267 17.80 2.74 -21.84
N THR A 268 18.69 3.22 -20.98
CA THR A 268 19.67 4.25 -21.33
C THR A 268 21.08 3.72 -21.11
N ILE A 269 21.96 3.97 -22.07
CA ILE A 269 23.39 3.67 -21.98
C ILE A 269 24.15 5.00 -22.03
N ASN A 270 25.03 5.25 -21.06
CA ASN A 270 25.85 6.45 -21.03
C ASN A 270 27.16 6.23 -21.78
N ALA A 271 27.30 6.88 -22.94
CA ALA A 271 28.48 6.81 -23.77
C ALA A 271 29.56 7.76 -23.25
N VAL A 272 30.68 7.19 -22.83
CA VAL A 272 31.88 7.92 -22.38
C VAL A 272 33.00 7.75 -23.40
N ARG A 273 33.84 8.77 -23.56
CA ARG A 273 35.04 8.62 -24.40
C ARG A 273 36.08 7.82 -23.65
N ASP A 274 36.73 6.91 -24.37
CA ASP A 274 37.94 6.29 -23.88
C ASP A 274 39.04 7.35 -23.78
N ARG A 275 39.79 7.37 -22.67
CA ARG A 275 40.99 8.21 -22.56
C ARG A 275 42.18 7.33 -22.82
N LEU A 276 43.00 7.71 -23.78
CA LEU A 276 44.27 7.04 -24.08
C LEU A 276 45.19 7.21 -22.88
N ARG A 277 45.41 6.12 -22.12
CA ARG A 277 46.41 6.10 -21.06
C ARG A 277 47.79 6.00 -21.68
N VAL A 278 48.58 7.04 -21.56
CA VAL A 278 49.93 7.12 -22.10
C VAL A 278 50.90 7.14 -20.93
N LEU A 279 51.81 6.16 -20.88
CA LEU A 279 52.95 6.16 -19.98
C LEU A 279 54.14 6.76 -20.72
N LEU A 280 54.53 7.98 -20.36
CA LEU A 280 55.78 8.58 -20.83
C LEU A 280 56.87 8.19 -19.84
N VAL A 281 57.87 7.44 -20.29
CA VAL A 281 59.08 7.13 -19.51
C VAL A 281 60.23 7.92 -20.11
N SER A 282 60.80 8.85 -19.35
CA SER A 282 61.99 9.58 -19.75
C SER A 282 63.18 9.27 -18.84
N GLY A 283 64.38 9.37 -19.40
CA GLY A 283 65.63 9.32 -18.65
C GLY A 283 66.01 10.73 -18.16
N GLU A 284 67.17 11.21 -18.57
CA GLU A 284 67.66 12.55 -18.20
C GLU A 284 66.80 13.67 -18.83
N PRO A 285 66.42 14.73 -18.08
CA PRO A 285 65.50 15.76 -18.56
C PRO A 285 66.02 16.49 -19.81
N HIS A 286 65.28 16.42 -20.91
CA HIS A 286 65.63 17.11 -22.16
C HIS A 286 64.48 17.96 -22.72
N PRO A 287 64.77 19.05 -23.47
CA PRO A 287 63.73 19.96 -23.99
C PRO A 287 62.66 19.29 -24.87
N GLY A 288 63.03 18.24 -25.60
CA GLY A 288 62.10 17.47 -26.44
C GLY A 288 61.00 16.75 -25.66
N GLU A 289 61.29 16.27 -24.45
CA GLU A 289 60.31 15.61 -23.57
C GLU A 289 59.19 16.57 -23.18
N ARG A 290 59.55 17.81 -22.84
CA ARG A 290 58.60 18.86 -22.45
C ARG A 290 57.58 19.12 -23.56
N VAL A 291 58.05 19.19 -24.81
CA VAL A 291 57.18 19.40 -25.98
C VAL A 291 56.19 18.25 -26.15
N TRP A 292 56.66 17.00 -26.05
CA TRP A 292 55.80 15.82 -26.14
C TRP A 292 54.79 15.74 -25.00
N ARG A 293 55.24 15.97 -23.75
CA ARG A 293 54.38 15.97 -22.57
C ARG A 293 53.31 17.05 -22.66
N ASP A 294 53.69 18.27 -23.05
CA ASP A 294 52.76 19.39 -23.10
C ASP A 294 51.76 19.23 -24.27
N THR A 295 52.19 18.64 -25.38
CA THR A 295 51.32 18.28 -26.51
C THR A 295 50.32 17.18 -26.12
N LEU A 296 50.80 16.09 -25.51
CA LEU A 296 49.94 14.99 -25.06
C LEU A 296 48.99 15.41 -23.94
N LYS A 297 49.42 16.27 -23.02
CA LYS A 297 48.58 16.81 -21.94
C LYS A 297 47.54 17.82 -22.43
N SER A 298 47.79 18.46 -23.58
CA SER A 298 46.84 19.41 -24.18
C SER A 298 45.65 18.73 -24.85
N ASP A 299 45.76 17.43 -25.18
CA ASP A 299 44.66 16.66 -25.74
C ASP A 299 43.75 16.12 -24.61
N PRO A 300 42.48 16.57 -24.52
CA PRO A 300 41.53 16.08 -23.52
C PRO A 300 41.17 14.59 -23.66
N ALA A 301 41.60 13.92 -24.75
CA ALA A 301 41.47 12.48 -24.97
C ALA A 301 42.63 11.65 -24.38
N VAL A 302 43.68 12.27 -23.84
CA VAL A 302 44.86 11.56 -23.31
C VAL A 302 44.96 11.71 -21.79
N ASP A 303 45.20 10.59 -21.11
CA ASP A 303 45.53 10.54 -19.69
C ASP A 303 47.01 10.17 -19.55
N LEU A 304 47.86 11.18 -19.32
CA LEU A 304 49.31 11.06 -19.34
C LEU A 304 49.87 10.84 -17.93
N ILE A 305 50.53 9.70 -17.73
CA ILE A 305 51.35 9.42 -16.55
C ILE A 305 52.81 9.50 -16.97
N HIS A 306 53.59 10.33 -16.29
CA HIS A 306 55.00 10.57 -16.63
C HIS A 306 55.90 10.07 -15.50
N PHE A 307 56.88 9.23 -15.83
CA PHE A 307 57.93 8.77 -14.93
C PHE A 307 59.30 9.18 -15.48
N THR A 308 60.17 9.61 -14.57
CA THR A 308 61.58 9.85 -14.85
C THR A 308 62.38 8.73 -14.19
N ILE A 309 63.18 8.00 -14.96
CA ILE A 309 64.12 7.00 -14.44
C ILE A 309 65.50 7.65 -14.43
N LEU A 310 66.04 7.85 -13.22
CA LEU A 310 67.37 8.42 -12.97
C LEU A 310 68.44 7.34 -13.01
#